data_AF-A0A349LGS5-F1
#
_entry.id   AF-A0A349LGS5-F1
#
_cell.length_a   1.000
_cell.length_b   1.000
_cell.length_c   1.000
_cell.angle_alpha   90.00
_cell.angle_beta   90.00
_cell.angle_gamma   90.00
#
_symmetry.space_group_name_H-M   'P 1'
#
loop_
_entity.id
_entity.type
_entity.pdbx_description
1 polymer ?
#
loop_
_entity_poly.entity_id
_entity_poly.type
_entity_poly.pdbx_seq_one_letter_code
_entity_poly.pdbx_strand_id
1 'polypeptide(L)'
;MKPVARKSLLSLTVIVTVTLVFMSLDRRQERQRVENQINSLRNAVNRSRITADRCREGLETSQGALLELGIVIDSLKSIIERYETIPDQGTGAVSYGTYRLILEEHNDSVGIWEGRELRLRTAEQACRAAITDHNELADSLQYILTEAGIITN
;
A
#
# COMPACT_ATOMS: atom_id res chain seq x y z
N MET A 1 -44.99 -2.02 59.75
CA MET A 1 -44.31 -0.95 58.98
C MET A 1 -45.33 0.09 58.56
N LYS A 2 -45.08 1.38 58.82
CA LYS A 2 -45.98 2.47 58.39
C LYS A 2 -46.10 2.47 56.85
N PRO A 3 -47.29 2.72 56.28
CA PRO A 3 -47.53 2.65 54.83
C PRO A 3 -46.61 3.60 54.02
N VAL A 4 -46.16 4.69 54.64
CA VAL A 4 -45.21 5.66 54.07
C VAL A 4 -43.81 5.06 53.87
N ALA A 5 -43.33 4.24 54.82
CA ALA A 5 -42.02 3.61 54.72
C ALA A 5 -41.98 2.56 53.60
N ARG A 6 -43.09 1.84 53.38
CA ARG A 6 -43.21 0.81 52.34
C ARG A 6 -43.24 1.42 50.94
N LYS A 7 -43.94 2.55 50.75
CA LYS A 7 -43.94 3.30 49.47
C LYS A 7 -42.57 3.87 49.14
N SER A 8 -41.87 4.42 50.14
CA SER A 8 -40.52 4.99 49.95
C SER A 8 -39.48 3.93 49.59
N LEU A 9 -39.61 2.72 50.14
CA LEU A 9 -38.71 1.59 49.84
C LEU A 9 -38.92 1.05 48.42
N LEU A 10 -40.18 0.99 47.98
CA LEU A 10 -40.57 0.60 46.61
C LEU A 10 -40.09 1.61 45.56
N SER A 11 -40.23 2.91 45.82
CA SER A 11 -39.73 3.93 44.88
C SER A 11 -38.21 3.90 44.77
N LEU A 12 -37.49 3.70 45.89
CA LEU A 12 -36.03 3.60 45.88
C LEU A 12 -35.54 2.39 45.08
N THR A 13 -36.19 1.23 45.24
CA THR A 13 -35.83 0.00 44.50
C THR A 13 -36.08 0.14 43.01
N VAL A 14 -37.17 0.79 42.60
CA VAL A 14 -37.44 1.09 41.18
C VAL A 14 -36.38 2.02 40.61
N ILE A 15 -36.01 3.09 41.33
CA ILE A 15 -34.98 4.02 40.86
C ILE A 15 -33.64 3.28 40.70
N VAL A 16 -33.20 2.53 41.71
CA VAL A 16 -31.94 1.77 41.67
C VAL A 16 -31.91 0.78 40.50
N THR A 17 -32.98 0.01 40.32
CA THR A 17 -33.06 -0.96 39.20
C THR A 17 -33.04 -0.27 37.84
N VAL A 18 -33.75 0.84 37.66
CA VAL A 18 -33.72 1.62 36.41
C VAL A 18 -32.30 2.15 36.14
N THR A 19 -31.61 2.73 37.13
CA THR A 19 -30.22 3.20 36.95
C THR A 19 -29.26 2.07 36.60
N LEU A 20 -29.38 0.89 37.23
CA LEU A 20 -28.53 -0.26 36.91
C LEU A 20 -28.79 -0.80 35.49
N VAL A 21 -30.04 -0.81 35.04
CA VAL A 21 -30.41 -1.20 33.67
C VAL A 21 -29.86 -0.20 32.67
N PHE A 22 -29.97 1.12 32.92
CA PHE A 22 -29.39 2.14 32.06
C PHE A 22 -27.86 2.04 31.97
N MET A 23 -27.16 1.90 33.10
CA MET A 23 -25.70 1.73 33.13
C MET A 23 -25.23 0.46 32.41
N SER A 24 -26.00 -0.63 32.48
CA SER A 24 -25.66 -1.88 31.80
C SER A 24 -25.97 -1.86 30.30
N LEU A 25 -26.99 -1.12 29.87
CA LEU A 25 -27.25 -0.84 28.46
C LEU A 25 -26.14 0.01 27.84
N ASP A 26 -25.73 1.07 28.53
CA ASP A 26 -24.68 1.99 28.07
C ASP A 26 -23.34 1.24 27.88
N ARG A 27 -22.93 0.45 28.88
CA ARG A 27 -21.76 -0.43 28.76
C ARG A 27 -21.84 -1.44 27.62
N ARG A 28 -23.03 -2.00 27.35
CA ARG A 28 -23.20 -2.95 26.24
C ARG A 28 -23.07 -2.26 24.89
N GLN A 29 -23.65 -1.07 24.77
CA GLN A 29 -23.58 -0.28 23.55
C GLN A 29 -22.16 0.19 23.27
N GLU A 30 -21.44 0.64 24.30
CA GLU A 30 -20.04 1.01 24.19
C GLU A 30 -19.15 -0.18 23.80
N ARG A 31 -19.36 -1.34 24.42
CA ARG A 31 -18.63 -2.56 24.05
C ARG A 31 -18.90 -2.99 22.60
N GLN A 32 -20.16 -2.96 22.16
CA GLN A 32 -20.50 -3.25 20.77
C GLN A 32 -19.86 -2.25 19.79
N ARG A 33 -19.81 -0.96 20.16
CA ARG A 33 -19.16 0.06 19.35
C ARG A 33 -17.66 -0.23 19.19
N VAL A 34 -16.97 -0.57 20.28
CA VAL A 34 -15.54 -0.92 20.27
C VAL A 34 -15.29 -2.18 19.44
N GLU A 35 -16.10 -3.23 19.63
CA GLU A 35 -15.99 -4.48 18.85
C GLU A 35 -16.19 -4.22 17.34
N ASN A 36 -17.17 -3.39 16.98
CA ASN A 36 -17.41 -3.00 15.59
C ASN A 36 -16.25 -2.17 15.01
N GLN A 37 -15.69 -1.26 15.79
CA GLN A 37 -14.51 -0.47 15.39
C GLN A 37 -13.29 -1.36 15.17
N ILE A 38 -13.01 -2.30 16.08
CA ILE A 38 -11.91 -3.27 15.94
C ILE A 38 -12.08 -4.11 14.69
N ASN A 39 -13.28 -4.65 14.44
CA ASN A 39 -13.54 -5.48 13.27
C ASN A 39 -13.41 -4.68 11.96
N SER A 40 -13.90 -3.43 11.94
CA SER A 40 -13.75 -2.53 10.81
C SER A 40 -12.27 -2.23 10.51
N LEU A 41 -11.50 -1.88 11.55
CA LEU A 41 -10.07 -1.60 11.44
C LEU A 41 -9.27 -2.83 11.00
N ARG A 42 -9.53 -4.02 11.57
CA ARG A 42 -8.90 -5.28 11.11
C ARG A 42 -9.16 -5.54 9.63
N ASN A 43 -10.38 -5.34 9.18
CA ASN A 43 -10.73 -5.50 7.77
C ASN A 43 -10.05 -4.43 6.89
N ALA A 44 -9.91 -3.20 7.37
CA ALA A 44 -9.18 -2.15 6.67
C ALA A 44 -7.68 -2.46 6.57
N VAL A 45 -7.03 -2.83 7.69
CA VAL A 45 -5.62 -3.24 7.75
C VAL A 45 -5.35 -4.39 6.79
N ASN A 46 -6.17 -5.44 6.82
CA ASN A 46 -6.00 -6.60 5.93
C ASN A 46 -6.12 -6.23 4.45
N ARG A 47 -7.11 -5.39 4.09
CA ARG A 47 -7.25 -4.91 2.69
C ARG A 47 -6.09 -4.03 2.26
N SER A 48 -5.63 -3.15 3.16
CA SER A 48 -4.48 -2.28 2.89
C SER A 48 -3.20 -3.09 2.73
N ARG A 49 -2.98 -4.12 3.56
CA ARG A 49 -1.83 -5.04 3.42
C ARG A 49 -1.78 -5.71 2.05
N ILE A 50 -2.91 -6.28 1.62
CA ILE A 50 -3.01 -6.93 0.30
C ILE A 50 -2.69 -5.93 -0.83
N THR A 51 -3.10 -4.66 -0.66
CA THR A 51 -2.81 -3.60 -1.63
C THR A 51 -1.31 -3.29 -1.66
N ALA A 52 -0.67 -3.13 -0.49
CA ALA A 52 0.76 -2.92 -0.37
C ALA A 52 1.58 -4.09 -0.96
N ASP A 53 1.16 -5.33 -0.71
CA ASP A 53 1.82 -6.53 -1.23
C ASP A 53 1.78 -6.58 -2.76
N ARG A 54 0.61 -6.34 -3.36
CA ARG A 54 0.46 -6.25 -4.83
C ARG A 54 1.29 -5.12 -5.42
N CYS A 55 1.37 -4.00 -4.71
CA CYS A 55 2.21 -2.87 -5.09
C CYS A 55 3.67 -3.29 -5.17
N ARG A 56 4.18 -3.96 -4.12
CA ARG A 56 5.56 -4.45 -4.08
C ARG A 56 5.87 -5.41 -5.23
N GLU A 57 5.01 -6.39 -5.47
CA GLU A 57 5.17 -7.37 -6.55
C GLU A 57 5.15 -6.72 -7.94
N GLY A 58 4.24 -5.77 -8.16
CA GLY A 58 4.14 -5.03 -9.42
C GLY A 58 5.37 -4.15 -9.69
N LEU A 59 5.93 -3.54 -8.65
CA LEU A 59 7.18 -2.76 -8.74
C LEU A 59 8.37 -3.65 -9.09
N GLU A 60 8.53 -4.78 -8.40
CA GLU A 60 9.61 -5.74 -8.65
C GLU A 60 9.59 -6.25 -10.10
N THR A 61 8.41 -6.62 -10.60
CA THR A 61 8.20 -7.04 -11.99
C THR A 61 8.57 -5.93 -12.98
N SER A 62 8.12 -4.70 -12.71
CA SER A 62 8.35 -3.55 -13.59
C SER A 62 9.82 -3.12 -13.61
N GLN A 63 10.50 -3.19 -12.46
CA GLN A 63 11.95 -2.96 -12.33
C GLN A 63 12.74 -3.99 -13.12
N GLY A 64 12.38 -5.28 -13.00
CA GLY A 64 13.00 -6.35 -13.79
C GLY A 64 12.86 -6.12 -15.30
N ALA A 65 11.65 -5.83 -15.77
CA ALA A 65 11.41 -5.53 -17.19
C ALA A 65 12.16 -4.28 -17.69
N LEU A 66 12.36 -3.27 -16.82
CA LEU A 66 13.11 -2.07 -17.16
C LEU A 66 14.63 -2.36 -17.26
N LEU A 67 15.15 -3.22 -16.37
CA LEU A 67 16.53 -3.68 -16.40
C LEU A 67 16.82 -4.50 -17.67
N GLU A 68 15.93 -5.43 -18.02
CA GLU A 68 16.06 -6.23 -19.25
C GLU A 68 16.12 -5.35 -20.50
N LEU A 69 15.24 -4.35 -20.60
CA LEU A 69 15.28 -3.39 -21.70
C LEU A 69 16.57 -2.56 -21.71
N GLY A 70 17.09 -2.18 -20.53
CA GLY A 70 18.38 -1.49 -20.41
C GLY A 70 19.54 -2.30 -21.00
N ILE A 71 19.57 -3.61 -20.75
CA ILE A 71 20.59 -4.51 -21.32
C ILE A 71 20.50 -4.53 -22.86
N VAL A 72 19.30 -4.53 -23.43
CA VAL A 72 19.10 -4.47 -24.88
C VAL A 72 19.61 -3.15 -25.45
N ILE A 73 19.30 -2.02 -24.81
CA ILE A 73 19.77 -0.70 -25.20
C ILE A 73 21.30 -0.65 -25.17
N ASP A 74 21.94 -1.14 -24.10
CA ASP A 74 23.40 -1.17 -23.98
C ASP A 74 24.05 -2.03 -25.09
N SER A 75 23.42 -3.14 -25.46
CA SER A 75 23.86 -3.97 -26.58
C SER A 75 23.78 -3.22 -27.92
N LEU A 76 22.66 -2.55 -28.19
CA LEU A 76 22.48 -1.72 -29.40
C LEU A 76 23.50 -0.58 -29.44
N LYS A 77 23.72 0.09 -28.31
CA LYS A 77 24.74 1.14 -28.17
C LYS A 77 26.14 0.62 -28.48
N SER A 78 26.51 -0.54 -27.93
CA SER A 78 27.80 -1.17 -28.23
C SER A 78 27.96 -1.49 -29.72
N ILE A 79 26.87 -1.89 -30.40
CA ILE A 79 26.88 -2.08 -31.84
C ILE A 79 27.12 -0.75 -32.56
N ILE A 80 26.37 0.30 -32.24
CA ILE A 80 26.51 1.66 -32.80
C ILE A 80 27.96 2.17 -32.65
N GLU A 81 28.54 2.05 -31.46
CA GLU A 81 29.93 2.46 -31.19
C GLU A 81 30.93 1.74 -32.11
N ARG A 82 30.70 0.46 -32.44
CA ARG A 82 31.55 -0.27 -33.40
C ARG A 82 31.43 0.27 -34.84
N TYR A 83 30.26 0.76 -35.25
CA TYR A 83 30.09 1.41 -36.54
C TYR A 83 30.75 2.79 -36.59
N GLU A 84 30.73 3.52 -35.47
CA GLU A 84 31.25 4.88 -35.37
C GLU A 84 32.77 4.92 -35.13
N THR A 85 33.35 3.80 -34.69
CA THR A 85 34.81 3.65 -34.59
C THR A 85 35.40 3.47 -35.99
N ILE A 86 36.29 4.38 -36.41
CA ILE A 86 37.00 4.29 -37.69
C ILE A 86 37.82 3.00 -37.72
N PRO A 87 37.66 2.10 -38.71
CA PRO A 87 38.49 0.91 -38.80
C PRO A 87 39.92 1.29 -39.18
N ASP A 88 40.91 0.87 -38.39
CA ASP A 88 42.34 1.07 -38.70
C ASP A 88 42.76 0.44 -40.04
N GLN A 89 42.00 -0.52 -40.56
CA GLN A 89 42.28 -1.17 -41.83
C GLN A 89 41.02 -1.66 -42.52
N GLY A 90 40.50 -0.89 -43.49
CA GLY A 90 39.78 -1.36 -44.69
C GLY A 90 38.75 -2.49 -44.56
N THR A 91 38.16 -2.74 -43.38
CA THR A 91 37.21 -3.82 -43.17
C THR A 91 35.86 -3.42 -43.72
N GLY A 92 35.27 -4.35 -44.47
CA GLY A 92 34.15 -4.14 -45.38
C GLY A 92 33.06 -3.26 -44.80
N ALA A 93 32.65 -2.28 -45.60
CA ALA A 93 31.58 -1.35 -45.33
C ALA A 93 30.35 -2.09 -44.80
N VAL A 94 30.16 -2.09 -43.48
CA VAL A 94 28.89 -2.49 -42.93
C VAL A 94 27.88 -1.46 -43.45
N SER A 95 26.83 -1.95 -44.10
CA SER A 95 25.87 -1.10 -44.83
C SER A 95 25.38 0.04 -43.94
N TYR A 96 25.55 1.28 -44.40
CA TYR A 96 24.98 2.46 -43.74
C TYR A 96 23.47 2.30 -43.45
N GLY A 97 22.76 1.51 -44.27
CA GLY A 97 21.37 1.14 -44.00
C GLY A 97 21.20 0.29 -42.74
N THR A 98 22.08 -0.66 -42.48
CA THR A 98 22.06 -1.47 -41.24
C THR A 98 22.39 -0.62 -40.02
N TYR A 99 23.37 0.29 -40.11
CA TYR A 99 23.65 1.26 -39.05
C TYR A 99 22.41 2.07 -38.70
N ARG A 100 21.75 2.64 -39.71
CA ARG A 100 20.54 3.45 -39.52
C ARG A 100 19.41 2.70 -38.83
N LEU A 101 19.17 1.44 -39.20
CA LEU A 101 18.14 0.61 -38.55
C LEU A 101 18.46 0.36 -37.07
N ILE A 102 19.72 0.10 -36.74
CA ILE A 102 20.15 -0.13 -35.35
C ILE A 102 20.04 1.15 -34.52
N LEU A 103 20.41 2.29 -35.10
CA LEU A 103 20.29 3.59 -34.46
C LEU A 103 18.82 3.97 -34.20
N GLU A 104 17.93 3.70 -35.15
CA GLU A 104 16.49 3.91 -35.00
C GLU A 104 15.92 3.03 -33.89
N GLU A 105 16.22 1.72 -33.91
CA GLU A 105 15.80 0.77 -32.86
C GLU A 105 16.33 1.16 -31.47
N HIS A 106 17.58 1.62 -31.38
CA HIS A 106 18.15 2.14 -30.15
C HIS A 106 17.35 3.33 -29.62
N ASN A 107 17.07 4.32 -30.48
CA ASN A 107 16.37 5.53 -30.08
C ASN A 107 14.92 5.23 -29.66
N ASP A 108 14.22 4.36 -30.39
CA ASP A 108 12.88 3.90 -30.04
C ASP A 108 12.89 3.17 -28.70
N SER A 109 13.86 2.28 -28.49
CA SER A 109 14.04 1.55 -27.23
C SER A 109 14.31 2.49 -26.05
N VAL A 110 15.16 3.50 -26.22
CA VAL A 110 15.41 4.54 -25.21
C VAL A 110 14.13 5.29 -24.87
N GLY A 111 13.35 5.72 -25.87
CA GLY A 111 12.06 6.39 -25.63
C GLY A 111 11.06 5.52 -24.86
N ILE A 112 11.00 4.22 -25.18
CA ILE A 112 10.18 3.25 -24.44
C ILE A 112 10.68 3.10 -23.00
N TRP A 113 11.99 3.02 -22.81
CA TRP A 113 12.62 2.89 -21.49
C TRP A 113 12.30 4.09 -20.61
N GLU A 114 12.50 5.32 -21.10
CA GLU A 114 12.18 6.55 -20.37
C GLU A 114 10.70 6.61 -19.98
N GLY A 115 9.80 6.26 -20.90
CA GLY A 115 8.37 6.22 -20.63
C GLY A 115 7.98 5.18 -19.57
N ARG A 116 8.66 4.04 -19.51
CA ARG A 116 8.46 3.00 -18.48
C ARG A 116 9.05 3.44 -17.14
N GLU A 117 10.21 4.06 -17.14
CA GLU A 117 10.90 4.58 -15.97
C GLU A 117 10.04 5.64 -15.24
N LEU A 118 9.46 6.58 -15.99
CA LEU A 118 8.56 7.59 -15.43
C LEU A 118 7.30 6.95 -14.79
N ARG A 119 6.71 5.94 -15.45
CA ARG A 119 5.57 5.20 -14.92
C ARG A 119 5.94 4.43 -13.66
N LEU A 120 7.12 3.81 -13.64
CA LEU A 120 7.64 3.11 -12.47
C LEU A 120 7.79 4.07 -11.28
N ARG A 121 8.42 5.23 -11.46
CA ARG A 121 8.53 6.26 -10.40
C ARG A 121 7.16 6.69 -9.86
N THR A 122 6.18 6.87 -10.75
CA THR A 122 4.81 7.23 -10.35
C THR A 122 4.16 6.11 -9.54
N ALA A 123 4.33 4.86 -9.97
CA ALA A 123 3.84 3.70 -9.23
C ALA A 123 4.53 3.55 -7.87
N GLU A 124 5.84 3.79 -7.79
CA GLU A 124 6.59 3.75 -6.53
C GLU A 124 6.06 4.76 -5.51
N GLN A 125 5.75 5.98 -5.95
CA GLN A 125 5.15 7.00 -5.09
C GLN A 125 3.76 6.57 -4.59
N ALA A 126 2.91 6.04 -5.48
CA ALA A 126 1.60 5.52 -5.09
C ALA A 126 1.70 4.36 -4.09
N CYS A 127 2.67 3.46 -4.27
CA CYS A 127 2.90 2.35 -3.36
C CYS A 127 3.42 2.81 -1.98
N ARG A 128 4.26 3.85 -1.93
CA ARG A 128 4.68 4.47 -0.66
C ARG A 128 3.50 5.07 0.10
N ALA A 129 2.56 5.71 -0.60
CA ALA A 129 1.33 6.21 0.00
C ALA A 129 0.49 5.06 0.59
N ALA A 130 0.28 3.98 -0.18
CA ALA A 130 -0.47 2.82 0.31
C ALA A 130 0.15 2.16 1.55
N ILE A 131 1.49 2.08 1.63
CA ILE A 131 2.20 1.59 2.83
C ILE A 131 2.00 2.53 4.02
N THR A 132 2.01 3.85 3.78
CA THR A 132 1.77 4.84 4.83
C THR A 132 0.35 4.69 5.38
N ASP A 133 -0.66 4.59 4.51
CA ASP A 133 -2.05 4.35 4.89
C ASP A 133 -2.21 3.03 5.67
N HIS A 134 -1.48 1.98 5.27
CA HIS A 134 -1.46 0.70 6.01
C HIS A 134 -0.96 0.88 7.44
N ASN A 135 0.15 1.61 7.62
CA ASN A 135 0.75 1.84 8.93
C ASN A 135 -0.18 2.66 9.83
N GLU A 136 -0.80 3.72 9.29
CA GLU A 136 -1.77 4.53 10.05
C GLU A 136 -2.99 3.70 10.52
N LEU A 137 -3.48 2.80 9.68
CA LEU A 137 -4.56 1.88 10.04
C LEU A 137 -4.11 0.86 11.10
N ALA A 138 -2.88 0.36 11.00
CA ALA A 138 -2.31 -0.57 11.97
C ALA A 138 -2.11 0.10 13.33
N ASP A 139 -1.58 1.32 13.36
CA ASP A 139 -1.41 2.14 14.57
C ASP A 139 -2.76 2.46 15.21
N SER A 140 -3.77 2.81 14.40
CA SER A 140 -5.13 3.04 14.87
C SER A 140 -5.73 1.79 15.51
N LEU A 141 -5.51 0.61 14.91
CA LEU A 141 -5.96 -0.66 15.47
C LEU A 141 -5.23 -0.97 16.78
N GLN A 142 -3.91 -0.77 16.82
CA GLN A 142 -3.10 -0.99 18.03
C GLN A 142 -3.54 -0.08 19.17
N TYR A 143 -3.80 1.20 18.89
CA TYR A 143 -4.35 2.15 19.84
C TYR A 143 -5.68 1.66 20.44
N ILE A 144 -6.65 1.31 19.59
CA ILE A 144 -7.98 0.84 20.07
C ILE A 144 -7.87 -0.47 20.86
N LEU A 145 -7.01 -1.40 20.44
CA LEU A 145 -6.80 -2.65 21.18
C LEU A 145 -6.15 -2.40 22.55
N THR A 146 -5.28 -1.40 22.65
CA THR A 146 -4.62 -1.01 23.91
C THR A 146 -5.62 -0.31 24.85
N GLU A 147 -6.39 0.65 24.35
CA GLU A 147 -7.44 1.35 25.11
C GLU A 147 -8.53 0.38 25.61
N ALA A 148 -8.84 -0.65 24.82
CA ALA A 148 -9.76 -1.70 25.21
C ALA A 148 -9.17 -2.72 26.21
N GLY A 149 -7.88 -2.60 26.56
CA GLY A 149 -7.17 -3.53 27.44
C GLY A 149 -6.98 -4.93 26.87
N ILE A 150 -7.07 -5.09 25.54
CA ILE A 150 -6.93 -6.39 24.85
C ILE A 150 -5.45 -6.75 24.68
N ILE A 151 -4.61 -5.74 24.45
CA ILE A 151 -3.15 -5.88 24.37
C ILE A 151 -2.50 -4.84 25.28
N THR A 152 -1.26 -5.10 25.70
CA THR A 152 -0.43 -4.18 26.47
C THR A 152 0.71 -3.68 25.59
N ASN A 153 1.11 -2.41 25.76
CA ASN A 153 2.31 -1.83 25.15
C ASN A 153 3.58 -2.60 25.52
#